data_AF-A0A0B4XIQ1-F1
#
_entry.id   AF-A0A0B4XIQ1-F1
#
_cell.length_a   1.000
_cell.length_b   1.000
_cell.length_c   1.000
_cell.angle_alpha   90.00
_cell.angle_beta   90.00
_cell.angle_gamma   90.00
#
_symmetry.space_group_name_H-M   'P 1'
#
loop_
_entity.id
_entity.type
_entity.pdbx_description
1 polymer ?
#
loop_
_entity_poly.entity_id
_entity_poly.type
_entity_poly.pdbx_seq_one_letter_code
_entity_poly.pdbx_strand_id
1 'polypeptide(L)'
;MKDAPSRTDETLYPSVREQLAKTLGPVRDMLCHELSVDVPACQFAMLPVYAVLDPRVNVELSIMPRAERTRDLLMSVCAKVEEALAQSACDDTKAQNIAA
;
A
#
# COMPACT_ATOMS: atom_id res chain seq x y z
N MET A 1 4.40 15.53 11.55
CA MET A 1 3.82 14.85 10.38
C MET A 1 4.90 13.91 9.88
N LYS A 2 4.73 12.60 10.06
CA LYS A 2 5.70 11.59 9.59
C LYS A 2 4.97 10.71 8.59
N ASP A 3 5.45 10.72 7.36
CA ASP A 3 4.93 9.92 6.25
C ASP A 3 4.89 8.43 6.62
N ALA A 4 3.94 7.72 6.01
CA ALA A 4 3.77 6.28 6.09
C ALA A 4 4.55 5.63 4.93
N PRO A 5 5.74 5.02 5.16
CA PRO A 5 6.52 4.42 4.09
C PRO A 5 5.96 3.04 3.72
N SER A 6 5.53 2.90 2.47
CA SER A 6 5.47 1.59 1.82
C SER A 6 6.86 1.22 1.34
N ARG A 7 7.34 0.02 1.68
CA ARG A 7 8.65 -0.51 1.28
C ARG A 7 8.43 -1.59 0.23
N THR A 8 9.04 -1.46 -0.94
CA THR A 8 8.95 -2.45 -2.04
C THR A 8 10.32 -3.01 -2.34
N ASP A 9 10.45 -4.30 -2.59
CA ASP A 9 11.72 -4.90 -3.02
C ASP A 9 12.25 -4.19 -4.28
N GLU A 10 13.47 -3.65 -4.22
CA GLU A 10 14.16 -2.94 -5.31
C GLU A 10 14.21 -3.79 -6.58
N THR A 11 14.32 -5.11 -6.46
CA THR A 11 14.39 -6.02 -7.62
C THR A 11 13.06 -6.12 -8.38
N LEU A 12 11.94 -5.81 -7.71
CA LEU A 12 10.59 -5.80 -8.29
C LEU A 12 10.13 -4.39 -8.65
N TYR A 13 10.65 -3.39 -7.95
CA TYR A 13 10.18 -2.02 -8.04
C TYR A 13 10.06 -1.49 -9.49
N PRO A 14 11.01 -1.73 -10.41
CA PRO A 14 10.87 -1.30 -11.80
C PRO A 14 9.63 -1.85 -12.52
N SER A 15 9.22 -3.11 -12.26
CA SER A 15 8.06 -3.71 -12.93
C SER A 15 6.74 -3.31 -12.29
N VAL A 16 6.68 -3.17 -10.96
CA VAL A 16 5.43 -2.92 -10.24
C VAL A 16 5.14 -1.44 -9.96
N ARG A 17 6.11 -0.54 -10.12
CA ARG A 17 5.98 0.88 -9.73
C ARG A 17 4.76 1.58 -10.33
N GLU A 18 4.50 1.43 -11.64
CA GLU A 18 3.36 2.09 -12.27
C GLU A 18 2.02 1.55 -11.74
N GLN A 19 1.94 0.23 -11.56
CA GLN A 19 0.74 -0.41 -11.05
C GLN A 19 0.48 0.00 -9.60
N LEU A 20 1.51 -0.03 -8.75
CA LEU A 20 1.42 0.44 -7.38
C LEU A 20 1.01 1.91 -7.30
N ALA A 21 1.59 2.78 -8.13
CA ALA A 21 1.23 4.20 -8.18
C ALA A 21 -0.24 4.41 -8.57
N LYS A 22 -0.77 3.61 -9.52
CA LYS A 22 -2.19 3.63 -9.88
C LYS A 22 -3.09 3.17 -8.72
N THR A 23 -2.65 2.18 -7.95
CA THR A 23 -3.39 1.66 -6.79
C THR A 23 -3.40 2.61 -5.60
N LEU A 24 -2.35 3.41 -5.40
CA LEU A 24 -2.29 4.36 -4.28
C LEU A 24 -3.39 5.44 -4.34
N GLY A 25 -3.86 5.81 -5.53
CA GLY A 25 -4.97 6.76 -5.69
C GLY A 25 -6.27 6.26 -5.02
N PRO A 26 -6.82 5.12 -5.46
CA PRO A 26 -7.97 4.48 -4.83
C PRO A 26 -7.75 4.16 -3.34
N VAL A 27 -6.55 3.71 -2.95
CA VAL A 27 -6.24 3.45 -1.53
C VAL A 27 -6.34 4.75 -0.71
N ARG A 28 -5.85 5.87 -1.22
CA ARG A 28 -6.00 7.18 -0.55
C ARG A 28 -7.47 7.53 -0.35
N ASP A 29 -8.28 7.39 -1.40
CA ASP A 29 -9.68 7.79 -1.36
C ASP A 29 -10.47 6.91 -0.36
N MET A 30 -10.15 5.61 -0.31
CA MET A 30 -10.65 4.68 0.71
C MET A 30 -10.22 5.09 2.12
N LEU A 31 -8.94 5.39 2.35
CA LEU A 31 -8.46 5.82 3.67
C LEU A 31 -9.11 7.13 4.13
N CYS A 32 -9.31 8.08 3.22
CA CYS A 32 -9.98 9.35 3.53
C CYS A 32 -11.41 9.11 3.99
N HIS A 33 -12.13 8.21 3.30
CA HIS A 33 -13.49 7.82 3.67
C HIS A 33 -13.54 7.11 5.03
N GLU A 34 -12.80 6.01 5.19
CA GLU A 34 -12.87 5.17 6.38
C GLU A 34 -12.36 5.87 7.65
N LEU A 35 -11.32 6.70 7.52
CA LEU A 35 -10.74 7.42 8.65
C LEU A 35 -11.36 8.80 8.87
N SER A 36 -12.35 9.18 8.05
CA SER A 36 -13.03 10.48 8.08
C SER A 36 -12.04 11.65 8.11
N VAL A 37 -11.16 11.69 7.10
CA VAL A 37 -10.15 12.74 6.93
C VAL A 37 -10.18 13.31 5.51
N ASP A 38 -9.71 14.56 5.39
CA ASP A 38 -9.51 15.18 4.08
C ASP A 38 -8.26 14.63 3.39
N VAL A 39 -8.24 14.73 2.06
CA VAL A 39 -7.13 14.29 1.18
C VAL A 39 -5.74 14.73 1.68
N PRO A 40 -5.52 15.99 2.15
CA PRO A 40 -4.19 16.41 2.63
C PRO A 40 -3.68 15.67 3.87
N ALA A 41 -4.55 14.99 4.61
CA ALA A 41 -4.19 14.20 5.79
C ALA A 41 -3.62 12.82 5.43
N CYS A 42 -3.84 12.35 4.19
CA CYS A 42 -3.32 11.09 3.70
C CYS A 42 -2.08 11.33 2.83
N GLN A 43 -0.91 10.96 3.36
CA GLN A 43 0.39 11.10 2.69
C GLN A 43 0.99 9.71 2.50
N PHE A 44 1.51 9.46 1.30
CA PHE A 44 2.13 8.19 0.93
C PHE A 44 3.57 8.42 0.52
N ALA A 45 4.46 7.57 1.00
CA ALA A 45 5.80 7.44 0.48
C ALA A 45 5.98 6.01 -0.05
N MET A 46 6.54 5.88 -1.24
CA MET A 46 6.95 4.60 -1.81
C MET A 46 8.47 4.55 -1.84
N LEU A 47 9.04 3.64 -1.07
CA LEU A 47 10.48 3.50 -0.87
C LEU A 47 10.90 2.13 -1.40
N PRO A 48 11.72 2.07 -2.45
CA PRO A 48 12.30 0.80 -2.82
C PRO A 48 13.39 0.43 -1.80
N VAL A 49 13.48 -0.85 -1.46
CA VAL A 49 14.39 -1.38 -0.44
C VAL A 49 14.99 -2.69 -0.91
N TYR A 50 16.23 -2.99 -0.51
CA TYR A 50 16.76 -4.34 -0.64
C TYR A 50 16.14 -5.22 0.46
N ALA A 51 15.10 -5.97 0.10
CA ALA A 51 14.46 -6.90 1.01
C ALA A 51 15.35 -8.15 1.17
N VAL A 52 15.63 -8.53 2.42
CA VAL A 52 16.43 -9.73 2.75
C VAL A 52 15.54 -10.98 2.87
N LEU A 53 14.23 -10.80 3.09
CA LEU A 53 13.22 -11.84 3.29
C LEU A 53 11.85 -11.35 2.78
N ASP A 54 10.90 -12.28 2.59
CA ASP A 54 9.48 -11.94 2.39
C ASP A 54 8.91 -11.22 3.63
N PRO A 55 8.00 -10.24 3.46
CA PRO A 55 7.26 -9.93 2.23
C PRO A 55 7.95 -8.93 1.28
N ARG A 56 7.74 -9.14 -0.02
CA ARG A 56 8.23 -8.29 -1.14
C ARG A 56 7.65 -6.87 -1.17
N VAL A 57 6.53 -6.66 -0.49
CA VAL A 57 5.91 -5.34 -0.26
C VAL A 57 5.52 -5.27 1.21
N ASN A 58 5.93 -4.20 1.89
CA ASN A 58 5.56 -3.89 3.26
C ASN A 58 4.89 -2.51 3.30
N VAL A 59 3.86 -2.35 4.13
CA VAL A 59 3.14 -1.09 4.27
C VAL A 59 3.12 -0.69 5.74
N GLU A 60 3.61 0.50 6.03
CA GLU A 60 3.55 1.07 7.38
C GLU A 60 2.52 2.20 7.40
N LEU A 61 1.57 2.16 8.34
CA LEU A 61 0.58 3.22 8.54
C LEU A 61 0.87 3.97 9.84
N SER A 62 1.09 5.28 9.73
CA SER A 62 1.23 6.18 10.88
C SER A 62 -0.05 6.98 11.04
N ILE A 63 -0.86 6.64 12.05
CA ILE A 63 -2.20 7.18 12.23
C ILE A 63 -2.25 7.99 13.53
N MET A 64 -2.66 9.25 13.45
CA MET A 64 -2.82 10.10 14.64
C MET A 64 -3.96 9.60 15.54
N PRO A 65 -3.82 9.64 16.88
CA PRO A 65 -4.90 9.24 17.77
C PRO A 65 -6.14 10.12 17.59
N ARG A 66 -7.31 9.49 17.52
CA ARG A 66 -8.64 10.13 17.62
C ARG A 66 -9.61 9.14 18.27
N ALA A 67 -10.63 9.64 18.97
CA ALA A 67 -11.56 8.79 19.71
C ALA A 67 -12.33 7.81 18.79
N GLU A 68 -12.61 8.25 17.56
CA GLU A 68 -13.34 7.48 16.54
C GLU A 68 -12.46 6.37 15.92
N ARG A 69 -11.13 6.41 16.11
CA ARG A 69 -10.17 5.44 15.56
C ARG A 69 -10.03 4.25 16.49
N THR A 70 -11.10 3.45 16.56
CA THR A 70 -11.12 2.22 17.33
C THR A 70 -10.19 1.17 16.72
N ARG A 71 -9.78 0.19 17.54
CA ARG A 71 -8.96 -0.93 17.05
C ARG A 71 -9.63 -1.65 15.88
N ASP A 72 -10.93 -1.91 15.97
CA ASP A 72 -11.67 -2.66 14.95
C ASP A 72 -11.70 -1.91 13.61
N LEU A 73 -11.91 -0.59 13.66
CA LEU A 73 -11.82 0.27 12.47
C LEU A 73 -10.42 0.19 11.86
N LEU A 74 -9.37 0.35 12.67
CA LEU A 74 -7.99 0.32 12.19
C LEU A 74 -7.60 -1.04 11.60
N MET A 75 -8.02 -2.15 12.21
CA MET A 75 -7.77 -3.48 11.67
C MET A 75 -8.51 -3.72 10.34
N SER A 76 -9.76 -3.25 10.23
CA SER A 76 -10.54 -3.30 8.99
C SER A 76 -9.86 -2.50 7.87
N VAL A 77 -9.36 -1.31 8.18
CA VAL A 77 -8.59 -0.48 7.24
C VAL A 77 -7.30 -1.19 6.80
N CYS A 78 -6.54 -1.78 7.72
CA CYS A 78 -5.32 -2.51 7.37
C CYS A 78 -5.61 -3.68 6.41
N ALA A 79 -6.68 -4.44 6.65
CA ALA A 79 -7.08 -5.55 5.76
C ALA A 79 -7.44 -5.06 4.35
N LYS A 80 -8.17 -3.94 4.24
CA LYS A 80 -8.51 -3.32 2.93
C LYS A 80 -7.26 -2.85 2.18
N VAL A 81 -6.28 -2.28 2.88
CA VAL A 81 -5.00 -1.86 2.29
C VAL A 81 -4.20 -3.07 1.78
N GLU A 82 -4.12 -4.12 2.58
CA GLU A 82 -3.45 -5.37 2.22
C GLU A 82 -4.08 -5.99 0.97
N GLU A 83 -5.40 -6.10 0.91
CA GLU A 83 -6.13 -6.63 -0.25
C GLU A 83 -5.86 -5.83 -1.53
N ALA A 84 -5.94 -4.50 -1.46
CA ALA A 84 -5.72 -3.63 -2.61
C ALA A 84 -4.30 -3.75 -3.18
N LEU A 85 -3.30 -3.88 -2.30
CA LEU A 85 -1.90 -3.94 -2.71
C LEU A 85 -1.45 -5.34 -3.11
N ALA A 86 -2.01 -6.39 -2.51
CA ALA A 86 -1.76 -7.78 -2.92
C ALA A 86 -2.18 -8.01 -4.39
N GLN A 87 -3.33 -7.47 -4.80
CA GLN A 87 -3.80 -7.54 -6.19
C GLN A 87 -2.84 -6.85 -7.17
N SER A 88 -2.17 -5.79 -6.72
CA SER A 88 -1.26 -4.99 -7.56
C SER A 88 0.14 -5.58 -7.68
N ALA A 89 0.56 -6.40 -6.71
CA ALA A 89 1.87 -7.04 -6.68
C ALA A 89 1.89 -8.44 -7.36
N CYS A 90 0.72 -9.03 -7.65
CA CYS A 90 0.61 -10.38 -8.25
C CYS A 90 0.54 -10.41 -9.79
N ASP A 91 0.33 -9.28 -10.47
CA ASP A 91 0.03 -9.26 -11.92
C ASP A 91 1.21 -9.63 -12.84
N ASP A 92 2.43 -9.79 -12.32
CA ASP A 92 3.60 -10.20 -13.11
C ASP A 92 3.68 -11.72 -13.40
N THR A 93 2.83 -12.57 -12.79
CA THR A 93 2.94 -14.04 -13.01
C THR A 93 2.26 -14.53 -14.29
N LYS A 94 1.39 -13.73 -14.93
CA LYS A 94 0.64 -14.16 -16.13
C LYS A 94 1.23 -13.74 -17.48
N ALA A 95 2.23 -12.86 -17.51
CA ALA A 95 2.77 -12.36 -18.78
C ALA A 95 3.94 -13.19 -19.35
N GLN A 96 4.54 -14.10 -18.58
CA GLN A 96 5.74 -14.85 -19.01
C GLN A 96 5.47 -16.25 -19.60
N ASN A 97 4.21 -16.74 -19.67
CA ASN A 97 3.90 -18.09 -20.13
C ASN A 97 3.16 -18.19 -21.48
N ILE A 98 3.30 -17.21 -22.38
CA ILE A 98 2.69 -17.28 -23.74
C ILE A 98 3.73 -17.11 -24.87
N ALA A 99 5.02 -17.28 -24.57
CA ALA A 99 6.07 -17.32 -25.58
C ALA A 99 7.04 -18.47 -25.29
N ALA A 100 6.59 -19.69 -25.59
CA ALA A 100 7.43 -20.87 -25.77
C ALA A 100 6.99 -21.59 -27.05
#